data_AF-B9LVZ5-F1
#
_entry.id   AF-B9LVZ5-F1
#
_cell.length_a   1.000
_cell.length_b   1.000
_cell.length_c   1.000
_cell.angle_alpha   90.00
_cell.angle_beta   90.00
_cell.angle_gamma   90.00
#
_symmetry.space_group_name_H-M   'P 1'
#
loop_
_entity.id
_entity.type
_entity.pdbx_description
1 polymer ?
#
loop_
_entity_poly.entity_id
_entity_poly.type
_entity_poly.pdbx_seq_one_letter_code
_entity_poly.pdbx_strand_id
1 'polypeptide(L)'
;MVSVVNMVGSGSLNVELDLETLAEEIGQPQAQYNPDKYPGMYLRFEEEAPLITVYRTGKYIITGPTSEEELFDLRERFLRFLSDMDVIENATDEWFSVQNSVPHKASSASCFCGLSSVSKRLY
;
A
#
# COMPACT_ATOMS: atom_id res chain seq x y z
N MET A 1 -13.66 -14.38 -18.85
CA MET A 1 -12.54 -13.44 -19.04
C MET A 1 -12.36 -12.69 -17.74
N VAL A 2 -11.27 -12.98 -17.02
CA VAL A 2 -10.89 -12.21 -15.83
C VAL A 2 -10.10 -11.02 -16.36
N SER A 3 -10.75 -9.87 -16.45
CA SER A 3 -10.03 -8.61 -16.67
C SER A 3 -9.29 -8.33 -15.36
N VAL A 4 -7.97 -8.23 -15.39
CA VAL A 4 -7.23 -7.60 -14.29
C VAL A 4 -7.71 -6.16 -14.27
N VAL A 5 -8.38 -5.75 -13.19
CA VAL A 5 -9.01 -4.43 -13.15
C VAL A 5 -8.19 -3.47 -12.32
N ASN A 6 -7.50 -3.93 -11.27
CA ASN A 6 -6.55 -3.14 -10.47
C ASN A 6 -5.56 -4.05 -9.73
N MET A 7 -4.27 -3.77 -9.86
CA MET A 7 -3.21 -4.43 -9.09
C MET A 7 -2.93 -3.66 -7.79
N VAL A 8 -2.46 -4.36 -6.77
CA VAL A 8 -2.05 -3.78 -5.50
C VAL A 8 -0.66 -4.32 -5.17
N GLY A 9 0.30 -3.45 -4.87
CA GLY A 9 1.59 -3.86 -4.32
C GLY A 9 1.67 -3.47 -2.85
N SER A 10 2.40 -4.25 -2.07
CA SER A 10 2.73 -3.90 -0.69
C SER A 10 4.17 -4.23 -0.40
N GLY A 11 4.85 -3.36 0.33
CA GLY A 11 6.23 -3.58 0.75
C GLY A 11 6.54 -2.97 2.10
N SER A 12 7.75 -3.21 2.57
CA SER A 12 8.28 -2.67 3.81
C SER A 12 9.70 -2.19 3.64
N LEU A 13 9.96 -0.97 4.09
CA LEU A 13 11.30 -0.40 4.19
C LEU A 13 11.99 -0.77 5.51
N ASN A 14 11.21 -1.26 6.50
CA ASN A 14 11.68 -1.59 7.85
C ASN A 14 12.39 -0.42 8.57
N VAL A 15 11.94 0.80 8.30
CA VAL A 15 12.42 2.04 8.93
C VAL A 15 11.24 2.82 9.49
N GLU A 16 11.49 3.59 10.54
CA GLU A 16 10.47 4.49 11.08
C GLU A 16 10.49 5.81 10.29
N LEU A 17 9.34 6.19 9.74
CA LEU A 17 9.18 7.37 8.89
C LEU A 17 8.41 8.47 9.60
N ASP A 18 8.96 9.68 9.64
CA ASP A 18 8.22 10.85 10.09
C ASP A 18 7.27 11.35 8.99
N LEU A 19 6.04 10.87 9.01
CA LEU A 19 5.02 11.22 8.02
C LEU A 19 4.60 12.70 8.07
N GLU A 20 4.79 13.38 9.21
CA GLU A 20 4.44 14.80 9.36
C GLU A 20 5.45 15.64 8.57
N THR A 21 6.74 15.47 8.89
CA THR A 21 7.84 16.12 8.17
C THR A 21 7.79 15.77 6.67
N LEU A 22 7.58 14.50 6.31
CA LEU A 22 7.47 14.09 4.91
C LEU A 22 6.32 14.78 4.18
N ALA A 23 5.14 14.87 4.80
CA ALA A 23 3.99 15.51 4.16
C ALA A 23 4.21 17.02 3.98
N GLU A 24 4.90 17.67 4.92
CA GLU A 24 5.26 19.09 4.83
C GLU A 24 6.29 19.35 3.73
N GLU A 25 7.35 18.53 3.65
CA GLU A 25 8.41 18.65 2.63
C GLU A 25 7.88 18.40 1.21
N ILE A 26 7.02 17.38 1.04
CA ILE A 26 6.42 17.06 -0.27
C ILE A 26 5.34 18.09 -0.66
N GLY A 27 4.54 18.51 0.32
CA GLY A 27 3.46 19.47 0.13
C GLY A 27 2.22 18.91 -0.59
N GLN A 28 1.15 19.70 -0.54
CA GLN A 28 -0.12 19.40 -1.22
C GLN A 28 -0.06 19.85 -2.70
N PRO A 29 -0.75 19.15 -3.62
CA PRO A 29 -1.69 18.05 -3.39
C PRO A 29 -1.04 16.65 -3.37
N GLN A 30 0.28 16.58 -3.54
CA GLN A 30 0.99 15.31 -3.75
C GLN A 30 1.00 14.45 -2.48
N ALA A 31 1.28 15.05 -1.31
CA ALA A 31 1.20 14.38 -0.02
C ALA A 31 0.00 14.87 0.80
N GLN A 32 -0.80 13.94 1.30
CA GLN A 32 -1.91 14.19 2.20
C GLN A 32 -1.77 13.31 3.43
N TYR A 33 -1.46 13.92 4.56
CA TYR A 33 -1.36 13.25 5.85
C TYR A 33 -2.23 13.97 6.88
N ASN A 34 -3.04 13.19 7.59
CA ASN A 34 -3.83 13.68 8.71
C ASN A 34 -3.96 12.56 9.74
N PRO A 35 -3.11 12.54 10.79
CA PRO A 35 -3.06 11.45 11.76
C PRO A 35 -4.36 11.26 12.54
N ASP A 36 -5.16 12.32 12.71
CA ASP A 36 -6.46 12.24 13.39
C ASP A 36 -7.50 11.48 12.57
N LYS A 37 -7.36 11.50 11.23
CA LYS A 37 -8.29 10.82 10.32
C LYS A 37 -7.79 9.44 9.89
N TYR A 38 -6.51 9.31 9.57
CA TYR A 38 -5.93 8.09 9.04
C TYR A 38 -4.44 7.98 9.40
N PRO A 39 -3.95 6.80 9.84
CA PRO A 39 -2.58 6.63 10.32
C PRO A 39 -1.50 6.58 9.20
N GLY A 40 -1.90 6.68 7.94
CA GLY A 40 -1.00 6.66 6.79
C GLY A 40 -1.03 7.97 6.00
N MET A 41 0.07 8.27 5.34
CA MET A 41 0.17 9.35 4.37
C MET A 41 -0.23 8.84 2.99
N TYR A 42 -1.08 9.59 2.31
CA TYR A 42 -1.40 9.37 0.90
C TYR A 42 -0.43 10.18 0.05
N LEU A 43 0.24 9.50 -0.88
CA LEU A 43 1.18 10.08 -1.82
C LEU A 43 0.74 9.76 -3.25
N ARG A 44 0.62 10.81 -4.08
CA ARG A 44 0.42 10.70 -5.53
C ARG A 44 1.45 11.57 -6.22
N PHE A 45 2.25 10.97 -7.09
CA PHE A 45 3.22 11.73 -7.88
C PHE A 45 2.54 12.67 -8.88
N GLU A 46 1.44 12.22 -9.47
CA GLU A 46 0.63 12.94 -10.47
C GLU A 46 -0.85 12.67 -10.19
N GLU A 47 -1.74 13.54 -10.67
CA GLU A 47 -3.18 13.46 -10.37
C GLU A 47 -3.82 12.13 -10.80
N GLU A 48 -3.44 11.62 -11.98
CA GLU A 48 -3.91 10.35 -12.54
C GLU A 48 -3.04 9.15 -12.12
N ALA A 49 -1.92 9.37 -11.43
CA ALA A 49 -1.02 8.29 -11.03
C ALA A 49 -1.65 7.41 -9.94
N PRO A 50 -1.21 6.13 -9.85
CA PRO A 50 -1.64 5.26 -8.76
C PRO A 50 -1.27 5.82 -7.38
N LEU A 51 -2.10 5.47 -6.39
CA LEU A 51 -1.98 5.99 -5.04
C LEU A 51 -1.01 5.13 -4.22
N ILE A 52 -0.05 5.78 -3.57
CA ILE A 52 0.85 5.17 -2.60
C ILE A 52 0.39 5.56 -1.19
N THR A 53 0.15 4.58 -0.34
CA THR A 53 -0.15 4.78 1.08
C THR A 53 1.08 4.39 1.89
N VAL A 54 1.63 5.31 2.67
CA VAL A 54 2.84 5.10 3.47
C VAL A 54 2.49 5.15 4.95
N TYR A 55 3.04 4.23 5.75
CA TYR A 55 2.84 4.18 7.19
C TYR A 55 4.13 4.56 7.91
N ARG A 56 3.98 5.09 9.14
CA ARG A 56 5.11 5.40 10.02
C ARG A 56 6.04 4.21 10.25
N THR A 57 5.55 2.98 10.16
CA THR A 57 6.37 1.77 10.30
C THR A 57 7.25 1.46 9.07
N GLY A 58 7.29 2.34 8.06
CA GLY A 58 8.01 2.10 6.80
C GLY A 58 7.31 1.13 5.86
N LYS A 59 6.12 0.66 6.23
CA LYS A 59 5.26 -0.12 5.33
C LYS A 59 4.64 0.81 4.30
N TYR A 60 4.50 0.32 3.08
CA TYR A 60 3.83 1.06 2.02
C TYR A 60 2.94 0.14 1.18
N ILE A 61 1.89 0.71 0.59
CA ILE A 61 0.93 0.03 -0.27
C ILE A 61 0.73 0.88 -1.52
N ILE A 62 0.85 0.28 -2.69
CA ILE A 62 0.60 0.90 -3.99
C ILE A 62 -0.72 0.36 -4.53
N THR A 63 -1.65 1.24 -4.86
CA THR A 63 -3.01 0.88 -5.31
C THR A 63 -3.37 1.59 -6.60
N GLY A 64 -3.92 0.85 -7.57
CA GLY A 64 -4.37 1.41 -8.85
C GLY A 64 -3.49 1.14 -10.08
N PRO A 65 -2.27 0.56 -10.01
CA PRO A 65 -1.59 0.16 -11.24
C PRO A 65 -2.41 -0.85 -12.04
N THR A 66 -2.39 -0.67 -13.35
CA THR A 66 -3.11 -1.51 -14.32
C THR A 66 -2.28 -2.70 -14.80
N SER A 67 -0.95 -2.60 -14.67
CA SER A 67 0.00 -3.64 -15.01
C SER A 67 1.05 -3.83 -13.90
N GLU A 68 1.72 -4.98 -13.95
CA GLU A 68 2.81 -5.30 -13.03
C GLU A 68 4.03 -4.41 -13.27
N GLU A 69 4.30 -4.09 -14.54
CA GLU A 69 5.36 -3.17 -14.95
C GLU A 69 5.15 -1.77 -14.35
N GLU A 70 3.93 -1.22 -14.45
CA GLU A 70 3.57 0.08 -13.86
C GLU A 70 3.74 0.06 -12.33
N LEU A 71 3.40 -1.06 -11.69
CA LEU A 71 3.59 -1.24 -10.25
C LEU A 71 5.07 -1.21 -9.86
N PHE A 72 5.94 -1.91 -10.60
CA PHE A 72 7.37 -1.94 -10.35
C PHE A 72 8.04 -0.59 -10.64
N ASP A 73 7.67 0.07 -11.74
CA ASP A 73 8.17 1.41 -12.08
C ASP A 73 7.82 2.43 -10.99
N LEU A 74 6.57 2.39 -10.51
CA LEU A 74 6.11 3.28 -9.46
C LEU A 74 6.81 3.00 -8.13
N ARG A 75 7.06 1.72 -7.81
CA ARG A 75 7.88 1.31 -6.66
C ARG A 75 9.29 1.87 -6.76
N GLU A 76 9.97 1.70 -7.89
CA GLU A 76 11.33 2.23 -8.08
C GLU A 76 11.36 3.75 -7.96
N ARG A 77 10.40 4.44 -8.58
CA ARG A 77 10.26 5.91 -8.49
C ARG A 77 10.05 6.34 -7.05
N PHE A 78 9.23 5.60 -6.28
CA PHE A 78 9.00 5.85 -4.86
C PHE A 78 10.26 5.67 -4.00
N LEU A 79 10.99 4.57 -4.20
CA LEU A 79 12.23 4.30 -3.47
C LEU A 79 13.30 5.36 -3.75
N ARG A 80 13.46 5.75 -5.02
CA ARG A 80 14.39 6.83 -5.41
C ARG A 80 13.97 8.15 -4.78
N PHE A 81 12.68 8.48 -4.83
CA PHE A 81 12.15 9.71 -4.24
C PHE A 81 12.44 9.82 -2.75
N LEU A 82 12.24 8.74 -1.99
CA LEU A 82 12.60 8.72 -0.56
C LEU A 82 14.11 8.84 -0.33
N SER A 83 14.92 8.21 -1.18
CA SER A 83 16.38 8.31 -1.10
C SER A 83 16.88 9.72 -1.41
N ASP A 84 16.28 10.41 -2.40
CA ASP A 84 16.62 11.78 -2.79
C ASP A 84 16.29 12.80 -1.67
N MET A 85 15.30 12.49 -0.85
CA MET A 85 14.93 13.27 0.34
C MET A 85 15.74 12.90 1.59
N ASP A 86 16.75 12.03 1.48
CA ASP A 86 17.57 11.53 2.60
C ASP A 86 16.75 10.79 3.69
N VAL A 87 15.59 10.26 3.31
CA VAL A 87 14.66 9.56 4.22
C VAL A 87 15.10 8.13 4.47
N ILE A 88 15.68 7.51 3.45
CA ILE A 88 16.25 6.16 3.49
C ILE A 88 17.67 6.18 2.92
N GLU A 89 18.58 5.47 3.57
CA GLU A 89 19.99 5.39 3.13
C GLU A 89 20.16 4.65 1.80
N ASN A 90 19.26 3.72 1.49
CA ASN A 90 19.27 2.93 0.25
C ASN A 90 17.87 2.83 -0.33
N ALA A 91 17.75 3.03 -1.63
CA ALA A 91 16.51 2.88 -2.41
C ALA A 91 16.09 1.40 -2.56
N THR A 92 15.92 0.69 -1.43
CA THR A 92 15.60 -0.74 -1.37
C THR A 92 14.57 -1.01 -0.28
N ASP A 93 13.58 -1.86 -0.57
CA ASP A 93 12.73 -2.46 0.45
C ASP A 93 13.31 -3.77 0.99
N GLU A 94 12.93 -4.09 2.23
CA GLU A 94 13.19 -5.37 2.88
C GLU A 94 12.42 -6.50 2.19
N TRP A 95 11.16 -6.23 1.84
CA TRP A 95 10.32 -7.14 1.09
C TRP A 95 9.27 -6.40 0.29
N PHE A 96 8.88 -7.00 -0.84
CA PHE A 96 7.80 -6.54 -1.69
C PHE A 96 6.95 -7.72 -2.15
N SER A 97 5.63 -7.53 -2.19
CA SER A 97 4.67 -8.54 -2.61
C SER A 97 3.56 -7.91 -3.44
N VAL A 98 3.29 -8.51 -4.59
CA VAL A 98 2.20 -8.13 -5.49
C VAL A 98 0.94 -8.92 -5.09
N GLN A 99 -0.13 -8.19 -4.80
CA GLN A 99 -1.46 -8.72 -4.47
C GLN A 99 -2.45 -8.29 -5.54
N ASN A 100 -3.12 -9.27 -6.17
CA ASN A 100 -4.17 -8.96 -7.15
C ASN A 100 -5.50 -8.73 -6.42
N SER A 101 -6.11 -7.55 -6.59
CA SER A 101 -7.50 -7.36 -6.18
C SER A 101 -8.42 -7.93 -7.26
N VAL A 102 -8.96 -9.13 -7.02
CA VAL A 102 -10.16 -9.56 -7.74
C VAL A 102 -11.25 -8.52 -7.48
N PRO A 103 -11.86 -7.89 -8.49
CA PRO A 103 -12.98 -7.02 -8.26
C PRO A 103 -14.09 -7.88 -7.67
N HIS A 104 -14.48 -7.59 -6.43
CA HIS A 104 -15.72 -8.09 -5.89
C HIS A 104 -16.86 -7.55 -6.76
N LYS A 105 -17.29 -8.32 -7.78
CA LYS A 105 -18.69 -8.27 -8.18
C LYS A 105 -19.48 -8.69 -6.95
N ALA A 106 -20.23 -7.75 -6.39
CA ALA A 106 -21.20 -8.01 -5.35
C ALA A 106 -22.15 -9.13 -5.78
N SER A 107 -22.20 -10.22 -5.03
CA SER A 107 -23.36 -11.10 -4.96
C SER A 107 -23.38 -11.79 -3.60
N SER A 108 -24.31 -11.35 -2.75
CA SER A 108 -25.08 -12.13 -1.78
C SER A 108 -24.37 -13.12 -0.82
N ALA A 109 -24.49 -12.80 0.47
CA ALA A 109 -24.76 -13.71 1.58
C ALA A 109 -23.65 -14.66 2.11
N SER A 110 -23.09 -14.29 3.26
CA SER A 110 -23.17 -15.03 4.54
C SER A 110 -22.09 -14.44 5.47
N CYS A 111 -22.50 -13.64 6.46
CA CYS A 111 -22.74 -14.09 7.83
C CYS A 111 -21.50 -14.74 8.48
N PHE A 112 -20.86 -13.95 9.35
CA PHE A 112 -20.63 -14.28 10.76
C PHE A 112 -20.45 -15.77 11.12
N CYS A 113 -19.21 -16.14 11.47
CA CYS A 113 -18.86 -17.01 12.61
C CYS A 113 -17.31 -17.02 12.68
N GLY A 114 -16.64 -16.65 13.77
CA GLY A 114 -16.99 -16.93 15.16
C GLY A 114 -16.28 -18.20 15.62
N LEU A 115 -14.99 -18.07 15.92
CA LEU A 115 -14.16 -18.82 16.88
C LEU A 115 -14.39 -20.34 17.15
N SER A 116 -13.23 -21.02 17.16
CA SER A 116 -12.77 -22.05 18.12
C SER A 116 -13.22 -23.51 17.98
N SER A 117 -12.21 -24.34 17.65
CA SER A 117 -11.77 -25.59 18.30
C SER A 117 -12.76 -26.70 18.74
N VAL A 118 -12.23 -27.93 18.58
CA VAL A 118 -12.48 -29.20 19.31
C VAL A 118 -13.26 -30.29 18.54
N SER A 119 -12.47 -31.22 17.96
CA SER A 119 -12.36 -32.66 18.31
C SER A 119 -13.61 -33.55 18.49
N LYS A 120 -13.49 -34.76 17.88
CA LYS A 120 -14.22 -36.05 18.11
C LYS A 120 -15.66 -36.12 17.58
N ARG A 121 -16.25 -37.27 17.24
CA ARG A 121 -15.89 -38.68 16.92
C ARG A 121 -17.26 -39.40 16.92
N LEU A 122 -17.52 -40.31 15.96
CA LEU A 122 -18.53 -41.40 15.97
C LEU A 122 -19.98 -41.04 16.31
N TYR A 123 -20.94 -41.34 15.43
CA TYR A 123 -21.62 -42.64 15.32
C TYR A 123 -22.22 -42.76 13.91
#